data_AF-A0A7J2HXA5-F1
#
_entry.id   AF-A0A7J2HXA5-F1
#
_cell.length_a   1.000
_cell.length_b   1.000
_cell.length_c   1.000
_cell.angle_alpha   90.00
_cell.angle_beta   90.00
_cell.angle_gamma   90.00
#
_symmetry.space_group_name_H-M   'P 1'
#
loop_
_entity.id
_entity.type
_entity.pdbx_description
1 polymer ?
#
loop_
_entity_poly.entity_id
_entity_poly.type
_entity_poly.pdbx_seq_one_letter_code
_entity_poly.pdbx_strand_id
1 'polypeptide(L)'
;NKVIAGVFYFKSSIFTHIEKLSKSPRGEYEITDAIQEAAECGENVRIFDLRGGWTDAGTFSNLLEASRLLFEEVISERLYLDLEWPYSNGILGPGATNLGSEIDVQGPVFIGNNVRVGRRAKLGPYTVLYKDVVIGEGAQISNSILLQGVSIGKGAIIERSIIGDGSSVGRWVRPRRKPERGEFGMILGKTVHINDLTEIDPGTILA
;
A
#
# COMPACT_ATOMS: atom_id res chain seq x y z
N ASN A 1 15.04 -16.54 13.52
CA ASN A 1 15.71 -15.26 13.23
C ASN A 1 14.81 -14.10 13.62
N LYS A 2 15.34 -13.09 14.30
CA LYS A 2 14.66 -11.82 14.63
C LYS A 2 15.36 -10.68 13.89
N VAL A 3 14.63 -9.63 13.55
CA VAL A 3 15.14 -8.41 12.89
C VAL A 3 14.76 -7.17 13.69
N ILE A 4 15.48 -6.05 13.51
CA ILE A 4 15.15 -4.78 14.15
C ILE A 4 13.97 -4.15 13.40
N ALA A 5 12.86 -3.94 14.10
CA ALA A 5 11.62 -3.42 13.52
C ALA A 5 11.57 -1.88 13.38
N GLY A 6 12.60 -1.17 13.84
CA GLY A 6 12.67 0.30 13.78
C GLY A 6 11.81 1.03 14.81
N VAL A 7 11.30 0.33 15.83
CA VAL A 7 10.54 0.92 16.94
C VAL A 7 11.42 0.96 18.18
N PHE A 8 11.67 2.14 18.70
CA PHE A 8 12.56 2.35 19.84
C PHE A 8 11.91 3.23 20.91
N TYR A 9 12.24 2.95 22.16
CA TYR A 9 11.90 3.79 23.30
C TYR A 9 13.16 4.03 24.11
N PHE A 10 13.61 5.28 24.14
CA PHE A 10 14.89 5.67 24.73
C PHE A 10 14.71 6.57 25.94
N LYS A 11 15.65 6.44 26.89
CA LYS A 11 15.93 7.52 27.85
C LYS A 11 16.78 8.59 27.16
N SER A 12 16.85 9.78 27.75
CA SER A 12 17.71 10.86 27.27
C SER A 12 19.20 10.52 27.27
N SER A 13 19.65 9.48 28.00
CA SER A 13 21.04 9.01 27.98
C SER A 13 21.52 8.66 26.56
N ILE A 14 20.61 8.24 25.67
CA ILE A 14 20.92 7.92 24.27
C ILE A 14 21.64 9.04 23.52
N PHE A 15 21.40 10.31 23.87
CA PHE A 15 22.06 11.44 23.21
C PHE A 15 23.59 11.44 23.47
N THR A 16 24.02 11.04 24.66
CA THR A 16 25.45 10.90 25.00
C THR A 16 26.13 9.84 24.13
N HIS A 17 25.40 8.78 23.78
CA HIS A 17 25.86 7.70 22.94
C HIS A 17 25.91 8.12 21.46
N ILE A 18 24.90 8.88 21.01
CA ILE A 18 24.84 9.48 19.67
C ILE A 18 26.02 10.44 19.42
N GLU A 19 26.39 11.26 20.41
CA GLU A 19 27.50 12.23 20.29
C GLU A 19 28.87 11.59 20.04
N LYS A 20 29.04 10.31 20.39
CA LYS A 20 30.30 9.57 20.20
C LYS A 20 30.38 8.88 18.83
N LEU A 21 29.29 8.86 18.08
CA LEU A 21 29.25 8.12 16.82
C LEU A 21 30.20 8.70 15.79
N SER A 22 30.76 7.81 14.98
CA SER A 22 31.38 8.16 13.71
C SER A 22 30.46 7.74 12.56
N LYS A 23 30.68 8.30 11.37
CA LYS A 23 29.88 7.96 10.20
C LYS A 23 30.17 6.52 9.78
N SER A 24 29.12 5.78 9.45
CA SER A 24 29.21 4.44 8.86
C SER A 24 29.87 4.49 7.47
N PRO A 25 30.19 3.34 6.84
CA PRO A 25 30.66 3.31 5.44
C PRO A 25 29.70 3.96 4.43
N ARG A 26 28.42 4.12 4.79
CA ARG A 26 27.42 4.85 4.00
C ARG A 26 27.50 6.37 4.15
N GLY A 27 28.31 6.87 5.09
CA GLY A 27 28.43 8.29 5.42
C GLY A 27 27.33 8.80 6.35
N GLU A 28 26.54 7.92 6.97
CA GLU A 28 25.43 8.23 7.85
C GLU A 28 25.75 7.92 9.31
N TYR A 29 25.07 8.60 10.23
CA TYR A 29 25.07 8.22 11.65
C TYR A 29 23.92 7.23 11.89
N GLU A 30 24.26 6.00 12.24
CA GLU A 30 23.28 4.92 12.37
C GLU A 30 22.78 4.84 13.82
N ILE A 31 21.46 4.88 14.03
CA ILE A 31 20.88 4.75 15.38
C ILE A 31 21.24 3.40 16.03
N THR A 32 21.42 2.36 15.22
CA THR A 32 21.84 1.03 15.69
C THR A 32 23.20 1.04 16.36
N ASP A 33 24.11 1.92 15.92
CA ASP A 33 25.45 2.04 16.51
C ASP A 33 25.37 2.70 17.89
N ALA A 34 24.47 3.67 18.09
CA ALA A 34 24.23 4.26 19.41
C ALA A 34 23.59 3.26 20.38
N ILE A 35 22.67 2.40 19.90
CA ILE A 35 22.09 1.33 20.72
C ILE A 35 23.16 0.32 21.14
N GLN A 36 24.04 -0.04 20.20
CA GLN A 36 25.16 -0.95 20.45
C GLN A 36 26.12 -0.35 21.48
N GLU A 37 26.55 0.90 21.31
CA GLU A 37 27.46 1.56 22.25
C GLU A 37 26.84 1.74 23.64
N ALA A 38 25.54 2.03 23.73
CA ALA A 38 24.81 2.08 24.99
C ALA A 38 24.83 0.73 25.72
N ALA A 39 24.58 -0.37 24.99
CA ALA A 39 24.63 -1.72 25.53
C ALA A 39 26.04 -2.10 25.99
N GLU A 40 27.08 -1.74 25.22
CA GLU A 40 28.49 -1.96 25.56
C GLU A 40 28.94 -1.15 26.78
N CYS A 41 28.37 0.04 26.98
CA CYS A 41 28.57 0.85 28.19
C CYS A 41 27.79 0.34 29.42
N GLY A 42 27.04 -0.76 29.29
CA GLY A 42 26.30 -1.38 30.38
C GLY A 42 24.94 -0.74 30.66
N GLU A 43 24.40 0.08 29.75
CA GLU A 43 23.01 0.52 29.87
C GLU A 43 22.04 -0.66 29.71
N ASN A 44 20.90 -0.58 30.41
CA ASN A 44 19.85 -1.59 30.34
C ASN A 44 19.07 -1.49 29.02
N VAL A 45 19.62 -2.05 27.95
CA VAL A 45 18.98 -2.21 26.64
C VAL A 45 18.13 -3.48 26.64
N ARG A 46 16.83 -3.35 26.43
CA ARG A 46 15.88 -4.47 26.38
C ARG A 46 15.25 -4.60 25.01
N ILE A 47 15.05 -5.85 24.59
CA ILE A 47 14.38 -6.19 23.34
C ILE A 47 12.93 -6.55 23.66
N PHE A 48 12.00 -5.99 22.90
CA PHE A 48 10.58 -6.33 22.95
C PHE A 48 10.18 -6.98 21.63
N ASP A 49 9.59 -8.17 21.71
CA ASP A 49 9.08 -8.86 20.54
C ASP A 49 7.77 -8.22 20.10
N LEU A 50 7.75 -7.66 18.89
CA LEU A 50 6.51 -7.24 18.26
C LEU A 50 5.69 -8.48 17.89
N ARG A 51 4.40 -8.45 18.25
CA ARG A 51 3.42 -9.46 17.88
C ARG A 51 2.47 -8.85 16.85
N GLY A 52 2.01 -9.66 15.90
CA GLY A 52 1.14 -9.21 14.81
C GLY A 52 1.89 -9.06 13.48
N GLY A 53 1.17 -8.55 12.47
CA GLY A 53 1.76 -8.26 11.16
C GLY A 53 2.72 -7.07 11.24
N TRP A 54 3.88 -7.19 10.59
CA TRP A 54 4.84 -6.10 10.45
C TRP A 54 5.47 -6.15 9.07
N THR A 55 5.59 -4.99 8.44
CA THR A 55 6.34 -4.79 7.20
C THR A 55 6.82 -3.34 7.16
N ASP A 56 7.96 -3.08 6.53
CA ASP A 56 8.38 -1.73 6.18
C ASP A 56 7.62 -1.23 4.94
N ALA A 57 7.66 0.07 4.64
CA ALA A 57 7.14 0.61 3.37
C ALA A 57 8.28 1.07 2.45
N GLY A 58 9.41 0.37 2.46
CA GLY A 58 10.63 0.75 1.73
C GLY A 58 10.66 0.31 0.25
N THR A 59 9.80 -0.62 -0.15
CA THR A 59 9.65 -1.06 -1.55
C THR A 59 8.19 -1.07 -1.97
N PHE A 60 7.90 -1.04 -3.27
CA PHE A 60 6.52 -1.10 -3.76
C PHE A 60 5.80 -2.39 -3.38
N SER A 61 6.51 -3.53 -3.39
CA SER A 61 5.95 -4.79 -2.92
C SER A 61 5.61 -4.74 -1.43
N ASN A 62 6.48 -4.16 -0.61
CA ASN A 62 6.21 -4.01 0.82
C ASN A 62 5.10 -2.99 1.09
N LEU A 63 4.94 -1.95 0.27
CA LEU A 63 3.82 -1.01 0.38
C LEU A 63 2.46 -1.68 0.09
N LEU A 64 2.38 -2.56 -0.91
CA LEU A 64 1.18 -3.38 -1.14
C LEU A 64 0.90 -4.30 0.06
N GLU A 65 1.94 -4.90 0.64
CA GLU A 65 1.81 -5.74 1.83
C GLU A 65 1.36 -4.93 3.05
N ALA A 66 1.88 -3.72 3.24
CA ALA A 66 1.48 -2.82 4.31
C ALA A 66 -0.01 -2.46 4.18
N SER A 67 -0.49 -2.19 2.96
CA SER A 67 -1.91 -1.97 2.71
C SER A 67 -2.76 -3.20 3.04
N ARG A 68 -2.28 -4.41 2.73
CA ARG A 68 -2.97 -5.67 3.04
C ARG A 68 -3.09 -5.88 4.54
N LEU A 69 -1.99 -5.70 5.29
CA LEU A 69 -1.98 -5.78 6.75
C LEU A 69 -2.92 -4.74 7.38
N LEU A 70 -2.98 -3.52 6.81
CA LEU A 70 -3.90 -2.49 7.28
C LEU A 70 -5.36 -2.93 7.17
N PHE A 71 -5.77 -3.55 6.06
CA PHE A 71 -7.10 -4.13 5.93
C PHE A 71 -7.37 -5.19 7.01
N GLU A 72 -6.41 -6.08 7.27
CA GLU A 72 -6.56 -7.15 8.28
C GLU A 72 -6.74 -6.58 9.70
N GLU A 73 -5.96 -5.57 10.08
CA GLU A 73 -6.06 -4.94 11.41
C GLU A 73 -7.39 -4.17 11.58
N VAL A 74 -7.88 -3.53 10.52
CA VAL A 74 -9.18 -2.87 10.52
C VAL A 74 -10.33 -3.87 10.63
N ILE A 75 -10.34 -4.92 9.79
CA ILE A 75 -11.43 -5.92 9.76
C ILE A 75 -11.47 -6.73 11.06
N SER A 76 -10.31 -6.94 11.69
CA SER A 76 -10.23 -7.61 12.99
C SER A 76 -10.51 -6.69 14.19
N GLU A 77 -10.95 -5.45 13.95
CA GLU A 77 -11.28 -4.44 14.97
C GLU A 77 -10.13 -4.13 15.93
N ARG A 78 -8.89 -4.39 15.50
CA ARG A 78 -7.66 -4.05 16.24
C ARG A 78 -7.20 -2.63 15.97
N LEU A 79 -7.60 -2.07 14.83
CA LEU A 79 -7.38 -0.69 14.47
C LEU A 79 -8.72 -0.02 14.14
N TYR A 80 -9.06 1.03 14.90
CA TYR A 80 -10.19 1.90 14.61
C TYR A 80 -9.68 3.13 13.87
N LEU A 81 -10.13 3.32 12.64
CA LEU A 81 -9.92 4.55 11.89
C LEU A 81 -11.10 5.48 12.16
N ASP A 82 -10.81 6.75 12.50
CA ASP A 82 -11.83 7.78 12.70
C ASP A 82 -12.40 8.23 11.35
N LEU A 83 -13.26 7.39 10.78
CA LEU A 83 -13.86 7.59 9.48
C LEU A 83 -15.36 7.32 9.59
N GLU A 84 -16.19 8.29 9.19
CA GLU A 84 -17.64 8.11 9.05
C GLU A 84 -17.92 7.00 8.01
N TRP A 85 -18.32 5.81 8.47
CA TRP A 85 -18.31 4.58 7.64
C TRP A 85 -19.66 3.86 7.60
N PRO A 86 -20.11 3.45 6.40
CA PRO A 86 -20.81 2.19 6.25
C PRO A 86 -19.77 1.06 6.10
N TYR A 87 -19.69 0.17 7.09
CA TYR A 87 -19.08 -1.15 6.93
C TYR A 87 -20.16 -2.15 6.52
N SER A 88 -20.05 -2.71 5.32
CA SER A 88 -20.86 -3.86 4.95
C SER A 88 -20.10 -4.77 4.00
N ASN A 89 -20.05 -6.06 4.32
CA ASN A 89 -19.50 -7.11 3.45
C ASN A 89 -18.05 -6.83 2.96
N GLY A 90 -17.23 -6.20 3.80
CA GLY A 90 -15.83 -5.88 3.48
C GLY A 90 -15.62 -4.65 2.61
N ILE A 91 -16.65 -3.85 2.32
CA ILE A 91 -16.50 -2.55 1.66
C ILE A 91 -16.32 -1.48 2.74
N LEU A 92 -15.27 -0.67 2.59
CA LEU A 92 -14.85 0.37 3.51
C LEU A 92 -14.87 1.74 2.83
N GLY A 93 -15.12 2.79 3.60
CA GLY A 93 -14.93 4.17 3.16
C GLY A 93 -16.19 4.90 2.70
N PRO A 94 -16.12 6.24 2.63
CA PRO A 94 -17.29 7.10 2.41
C PRO A 94 -17.90 6.99 1.00
N GLY A 95 -17.16 6.49 0.02
CA GLY A 95 -17.68 6.30 -1.35
C GLY A 95 -18.52 5.04 -1.53
N ALA A 96 -18.58 4.17 -0.51
CA ALA A 96 -19.30 2.89 -0.59
C ALA A 96 -20.81 3.05 -0.84
N THR A 97 -21.40 4.20 -0.51
CA THR A 97 -22.85 4.46 -0.66
C THR A 97 -23.30 4.67 -2.10
N ASN A 98 -22.37 4.89 -3.04
CA ASN A 98 -22.67 5.32 -4.42
C ASN A 98 -22.39 4.24 -5.49
N LEU A 99 -22.27 2.97 -5.09
CA LEU A 99 -22.06 1.87 -6.04
C LEU A 99 -23.37 1.45 -6.70
N GLY A 100 -23.35 1.33 -8.04
CA GLY A 100 -24.45 0.73 -8.79
C GLY A 100 -24.58 -0.77 -8.52
N SER A 101 -25.81 -1.31 -8.62
CA SER A 101 -26.14 -2.72 -8.34
C SER A 101 -25.49 -3.75 -9.26
N GLU A 102 -24.86 -3.31 -10.36
CA GLU A 102 -24.23 -4.19 -11.35
C GLU A 102 -22.70 -4.33 -11.17
N ILE A 103 -22.18 -3.94 -10.01
CA ILE A 103 -20.76 -4.04 -9.68
C ILE A 103 -20.55 -5.29 -8.81
N ASP A 104 -19.55 -6.10 -9.16
CA ASP A 104 -19.12 -7.24 -8.37
C ASP A 104 -17.99 -6.79 -7.43
N VAL A 105 -18.26 -6.77 -6.13
CA VAL A 105 -17.28 -6.37 -5.11
C VAL A 105 -17.00 -7.55 -4.19
N GLN A 106 -15.74 -8.00 -4.19
CA GLN A 106 -15.23 -9.04 -3.31
C GLN A 106 -14.28 -8.38 -2.33
N GLY A 107 -14.79 -8.12 -1.12
CA GLY A 107 -14.05 -7.46 -0.05
C GLY A 107 -12.82 -8.25 0.44
N PRO A 108 -11.89 -7.58 1.15
CA PRO A 108 -12.02 -6.18 1.54
C PRO A 108 -11.62 -5.19 0.43
N VAL A 109 -12.35 -4.09 0.31
CA VAL A 109 -12.07 -2.99 -0.64
C VAL A 109 -12.30 -1.66 0.05
N PHE A 110 -11.40 -0.70 -0.16
CA PHE A 110 -11.59 0.68 0.26
C PHE A 110 -12.02 1.56 -0.91
N ILE A 111 -13.05 2.38 -0.68
CA ILE A 111 -13.65 3.29 -1.66
C ILE A 111 -13.81 4.66 -1.00
N GLY A 112 -12.94 5.60 -1.37
CA GLY A 112 -13.02 6.97 -0.88
C GLY A 112 -14.00 7.85 -1.66
N ASN A 113 -13.91 9.16 -1.42
CA ASN A 113 -14.89 10.13 -1.91
C ASN A 113 -14.90 10.26 -3.44
N ASN A 114 -16.08 10.51 -4.00
CA ASN A 114 -16.30 10.78 -5.43
C ASN A 114 -15.80 9.68 -6.38
N VAL A 115 -15.60 8.46 -5.89
CA VAL A 115 -15.24 7.32 -6.74
C VAL A 115 -16.44 6.93 -7.61
N ARG A 116 -16.20 6.73 -8.89
CA ARG A 116 -17.21 6.29 -9.87
C ARG A 116 -16.79 4.97 -10.47
N VAL A 117 -17.68 3.98 -10.41
CA VAL A 117 -17.40 2.63 -10.89
C VAL A 117 -18.41 2.24 -11.97
N GLY A 118 -17.90 1.89 -13.14
CA GLY A 118 -18.71 1.48 -14.28
C GLY A 118 -19.39 0.13 -14.06
N ARG A 119 -20.51 -0.09 -14.77
CA ARG A 119 -21.27 -1.35 -14.74
C ARG A 119 -20.36 -2.56 -15.02
N ARG A 120 -20.66 -3.69 -14.39
CA ARG A 120 -19.95 -4.97 -14.57
C ARG A 120 -18.47 -4.94 -14.20
N ALA A 121 -17.97 -3.86 -13.61
CA ALA A 121 -16.63 -3.82 -13.06
C ALA A 121 -16.52 -4.79 -11.89
N LYS A 122 -15.31 -5.32 -11.68
CA LYS A 122 -14.98 -6.22 -10.57
C LYS A 122 -13.93 -5.59 -9.69
N LEU A 123 -14.25 -5.41 -8.42
CA LEU A 123 -13.32 -4.95 -7.40
C LEU A 123 -13.00 -6.13 -6.49
N GLY A 124 -11.78 -6.62 -6.60
CA GLY A 124 -11.27 -7.73 -5.80
C GLY A 124 -10.56 -7.28 -4.53
N PRO A 125 -10.21 -8.23 -3.65
CA PRO A 125 -9.66 -7.97 -2.33
C PRO A 125 -8.43 -7.07 -2.34
N TYR A 126 -8.27 -6.30 -1.26
CA TYR A 126 -7.18 -5.37 -0.99
C TYR A 126 -7.04 -4.26 -2.03
N THR A 127 -8.14 -3.93 -2.72
CA THR A 127 -8.18 -2.78 -3.63
C THR A 127 -8.44 -1.51 -2.83
N VAL A 128 -7.63 -0.48 -3.09
CA VAL A 128 -7.82 0.86 -2.55
C VAL A 128 -8.12 1.79 -3.73
N LEU A 129 -9.33 2.33 -3.76
CA LEU A 129 -9.72 3.43 -4.63
C LEU A 129 -9.76 4.67 -3.75
N TYR A 130 -8.81 5.61 -3.91
CA TYR A 130 -8.74 6.76 -3.02
C TYR A 130 -9.86 7.78 -3.29
N LYS A 131 -9.57 8.98 -3.80
CA LYS A 131 -10.60 9.96 -4.11
C LYS A 131 -10.60 10.36 -5.57
N ASP A 132 -11.78 10.66 -6.10
CA ASP A 132 -11.99 11.08 -7.49
C ASP A 132 -11.56 10.02 -8.53
N VAL A 133 -11.43 8.75 -8.13
CA VAL A 133 -11.06 7.64 -9.03
C VAL A 133 -12.23 7.28 -9.94
N VAL A 134 -11.94 6.99 -11.21
CA VAL A 134 -12.93 6.55 -12.20
C VAL A 134 -12.54 5.18 -12.73
N ILE A 135 -13.42 4.20 -12.56
CA ILE A 135 -13.26 2.84 -13.07
C ILE A 135 -14.22 2.61 -14.24
N GLY A 136 -13.68 2.24 -15.39
CA GLY A 136 -14.45 1.95 -16.60
C GLY A 136 -15.29 0.68 -16.49
N GLU A 137 -16.30 0.59 -17.35
CA GLU A 137 -17.18 -0.58 -17.47
C GLU A 137 -16.38 -1.88 -17.65
N GLY A 138 -16.73 -2.93 -16.92
CA GLY A 138 -16.09 -4.25 -17.06
C GLY A 138 -14.61 -4.33 -16.66
N ALA A 139 -14.02 -3.25 -16.13
CA ALA A 139 -12.65 -3.26 -15.63
C ALA A 139 -12.54 -4.14 -14.38
N GLN A 140 -11.36 -4.73 -14.17
CA GLN A 140 -11.09 -5.65 -13.07
C GLN A 140 -9.87 -5.14 -12.30
N ILE A 141 -10.04 -4.90 -11.01
CA ILE A 141 -8.97 -4.39 -10.15
C ILE A 141 -8.86 -5.29 -8.92
N SER A 142 -7.66 -5.73 -8.58
CA SER A 142 -7.40 -6.50 -7.36
C SER A 142 -6.05 -6.14 -6.75
N ASN A 143 -5.96 -6.17 -5.42
CA ASN A 143 -4.75 -5.95 -4.65
C ASN A 143 -3.93 -4.74 -5.15
N SER A 144 -4.60 -3.62 -5.40
CA SER A 144 -4.00 -2.47 -6.07
C SER A 144 -4.40 -1.17 -5.38
N ILE A 145 -3.50 -0.19 -5.41
CA ILE A 145 -3.69 1.13 -4.82
C ILE A 145 -3.79 2.16 -5.94
N LEU A 146 -4.96 2.77 -6.08
CA LEU A 146 -5.23 3.82 -7.07
C LEU A 146 -5.39 5.14 -6.32
N LEU A 147 -4.45 6.06 -6.53
CA LEU A 147 -4.42 7.35 -5.85
C LEU A 147 -5.37 8.37 -6.49
N GLN A 148 -5.23 9.64 -6.13
CA GLN A 148 -6.23 10.65 -6.43
C GLN A 148 -6.41 10.85 -7.94
N GLY A 149 -7.66 10.86 -8.39
CA GLY A 149 -7.99 11.23 -9.77
C GLY A 149 -7.55 10.21 -10.83
N VAL A 150 -7.20 8.99 -10.42
CA VAL A 150 -6.82 7.93 -11.35
C VAL A 150 -8.00 7.50 -12.21
N SER A 151 -7.77 7.27 -13.51
CA SER A 151 -8.77 6.76 -14.44
C SER A 151 -8.36 5.42 -15.04
N ILE A 152 -9.20 4.39 -14.90
CA ILE A 152 -9.00 3.07 -15.49
C ILE A 152 -10.01 2.87 -16.63
N GLY A 153 -9.52 2.52 -17.81
CA GLY A 153 -10.30 2.32 -19.01
C GLY A 153 -11.19 1.08 -18.96
N LYS A 154 -12.20 1.06 -19.84
CA LYS A 154 -13.11 -0.06 -20.03
C LYS A 154 -12.35 -1.38 -20.22
N GLY A 155 -12.76 -2.41 -19.49
CA GLY A 155 -12.23 -3.77 -19.62
C GLY A 155 -10.75 -3.95 -19.27
N ALA A 156 -10.10 -2.93 -18.70
CA ALA A 156 -8.72 -3.06 -18.26
C ALA A 156 -8.61 -4.00 -17.04
N ILE A 157 -7.46 -4.66 -16.90
CA ILE A 157 -7.16 -5.58 -15.80
C ILE A 157 -5.94 -5.02 -15.07
N ILE A 158 -6.13 -4.69 -13.79
CA ILE A 158 -5.12 -4.12 -12.91
C ILE A 158 -4.95 -5.05 -11.70
N GLU A 159 -3.75 -5.58 -11.50
CA GLU A 159 -3.46 -6.50 -10.40
C GLU A 159 -2.14 -6.14 -9.75
N ARG A 160 -2.09 -6.13 -8.41
CA ARG A 160 -0.85 -5.89 -7.64
C ARG A 160 -0.10 -4.63 -8.05
N SER A 161 -0.83 -3.54 -8.28
CA SER A 161 -0.30 -2.32 -8.90
C SER A 161 -0.49 -1.09 -8.01
N ILE A 162 0.36 -0.08 -8.21
CA ILE A 162 0.22 1.23 -7.56
C ILE A 162 0.16 2.29 -8.66
N ILE A 163 -0.95 3.01 -8.72
CA ILE A 163 -1.20 4.00 -9.77
C ILE A 163 -1.22 5.38 -9.12
N GLY A 164 -0.20 6.19 -9.44
CA GLY A 164 -0.01 7.52 -8.89
C GLY A 164 -1.05 8.56 -9.34
N ASP A 165 -1.07 9.70 -8.65
CA ASP A 165 -2.08 10.75 -8.83
C ASP A 165 -2.24 11.18 -10.29
N GLY A 166 -3.49 11.32 -10.74
CA GLY A 166 -3.86 11.82 -12.07
C GLY A 166 -3.43 10.94 -13.24
N SER A 167 -2.88 9.75 -12.98
CA SER A 167 -2.49 8.80 -14.02
C SER A 167 -3.71 8.10 -14.64
N SER A 168 -3.57 7.65 -15.88
CA SER A 168 -4.64 6.92 -16.57
C SER A 168 -4.14 5.65 -17.22
N VAL A 169 -4.91 4.58 -17.08
CA VAL A 169 -4.71 3.33 -17.81
C VAL A 169 -5.79 3.19 -18.86
N GLY A 170 -5.40 2.99 -20.12
CA GLY A 170 -6.29 2.87 -21.26
C GLY A 170 -7.22 1.64 -21.22
N ARG A 171 -8.11 1.57 -22.20
CA ARG A 171 -9.06 0.47 -22.38
C ARG A 171 -8.34 -0.83 -22.68
N TRP A 172 -8.83 -1.93 -22.13
CA TRP A 172 -8.32 -3.28 -22.40
C TRP A 172 -6.81 -3.47 -22.14
N VAL A 173 -6.21 -2.59 -21.35
CA VAL A 173 -4.86 -2.80 -20.82
C VAL A 173 -4.88 -4.00 -19.90
N ARG A 174 -3.89 -4.88 -20.00
CA ARG A 174 -3.85 -6.11 -19.21
C ARG A 174 -2.41 -6.51 -18.91
N PRO A 175 -2.17 -7.23 -17.81
CA PRO A 175 -0.87 -7.82 -17.59
C PRO A 175 -0.61 -8.92 -18.63
N ARG A 176 0.64 -9.07 -19.10
CA ARG A 176 1.02 -10.18 -20.01
C ARG A 176 0.90 -11.54 -19.33
N ARG A 177 1.18 -11.57 -18.02
CA ARG A 177 0.97 -12.71 -17.14
C ARG A 177 0.60 -12.22 -15.75
N LYS A 178 0.01 -13.10 -14.94
CA LYS A 178 -0.26 -12.80 -13.53
C LYS A 178 1.07 -12.53 -12.78
N PRO A 179 1.17 -11.46 -11.97
CA PRO A 179 2.34 -11.25 -11.11
C PRO A 179 2.49 -12.36 -10.07
N GLU A 180 3.69 -12.90 -9.93
CA GLU A 180 4.01 -13.95 -8.95
C GLU A 180 4.19 -13.37 -7.55
N ARG A 181 4.16 -14.22 -6.52
CA ARG A 181 4.32 -13.79 -5.12
C ARG A 181 5.62 -12.99 -4.97
N GLY A 182 5.52 -11.76 -4.45
CA GLY A 182 6.65 -10.83 -4.31
C GLY A 182 6.83 -9.85 -5.46
N GLU A 183 6.29 -10.13 -6.65
CA GLU A 183 6.28 -9.19 -7.78
C GLU A 183 5.10 -8.22 -7.70
N PHE A 184 5.23 -7.01 -8.24
CA PHE A 184 4.09 -6.13 -8.50
C PHE A 184 3.70 -6.19 -9.98
N GLY A 185 2.49 -5.78 -10.33
CA GLY A 185 2.05 -5.62 -11.72
C GLY A 185 2.72 -4.42 -12.36
N MET A 186 2.17 -3.24 -12.13
CA MET A 186 2.75 -1.98 -12.59
C MET A 186 2.78 -0.92 -11.49
N ILE A 187 3.79 -0.06 -11.55
CA ILE A 187 3.87 1.15 -10.73
C ILE A 187 3.90 2.34 -11.68
N LEU A 188 2.87 3.18 -11.59
CA LEU A 188 2.82 4.45 -12.30
C LEU A 188 3.10 5.58 -11.33
N GLY A 189 4.01 6.47 -11.72
CA GLY A 189 4.23 7.76 -11.08
C GLY A 189 3.02 8.69 -11.25
N LYS A 190 3.24 9.98 -11.05
CA LYS A 190 2.21 10.99 -11.19
C LYS A 190 1.97 11.31 -12.67
N THR A 191 0.71 11.47 -13.08
CA THR A 191 0.32 11.93 -14.43
C THR A 191 0.89 11.09 -15.59
N VAL A 192 1.03 9.79 -15.39
CA VAL A 192 1.46 8.83 -16.41
C VAL A 192 0.24 8.28 -17.16
N HIS A 193 0.35 8.17 -18.47
CA HIS A 193 -0.74 7.71 -19.33
C HIS A 193 -0.34 6.46 -20.11
N ILE A 194 -1.07 5.36 -19.92
CA ILE A 194 -0.93 4.13 -20.68
C ILE A 194 -2.02 4.08 -21.76
N ASN A 195 -1.62 3.84 -22.99
CA ASN A 195 -2.55 3.77 -24.13
C ASN A 195 -3.41 2.50 -24.08
N ASP A 196 -4.54 2.55 -24.79
CA ASP A 196 -5.44 1.41 -24.99
C ASP A 196 -4.69 0.18 -25.53
N LEU A 197 -5.18 -1.02 -25.20
CA LEU A 197 -4.69 -2.31 -25.70
C LEU A 197 -3.23 -2.64 -25.34
N THR A 198 -2.61 -1.87 -24.45
CA THR A 198 -1.24 -2.12 -23.99
C THR A 198 -1.18 -3.36 -23.12
N GLU A 199 -0.18 -4.22 -23.34
CA GLU A 199 0.13 -5.30 -22.41
C GLU A 199 1.33 -4.92 -21.54
N ILE A 200 1.20 -5.13 -20.22
CA ILE A 200 2.21 -4.73 -19.24
C ILE A 200 2.89 -5.96 -18.65
N ASP A 201 4.22 -5.99 -18.65
CA ASP A 201 4.99 -7.01 -17.95
C ASP A 201 4.96 -6.74 -16.43
N PRO A 202 4.83 -7.77 -15.57
CA PRO A 202 5.01 -7.61 -14.14
C PRO A 202 6.36 -6.96 -13.81
N GLY A 203 6.39 -6.11 -12.78
CA GLY A 203 7.58 -5.37 -12.39
C GLY A 203 7.76 -4.05 -13.13
N THR A 204 6.84 -3.67 -14.03
CA THR A 204 6.94 -2.43 -14.81
C THR A 204 6.83 -1.21 -13.90
N ILE A 205 7.78 -0.28 -14.02
CA ILE A 205 7.75 1.04 -13.37
C ILE A 205 7.83 2.10 -14.45
N LEU A 206 6.90 3.05 -14.42
CA LEU A 206 6.86 4.21 -15.31
C LEU A 206 6.65 5.44 -14.43
N ALA A 207 7.57 6.40 -14.49
CA ALA A 207 7.58 7.59 -13.64
C ALA A 207 7.69 8.86 -14.47
#